data_AF-A0AAU7TIA6-F1
#
_entry.id   AF-A0AAU7TIA6-F1
#
_cell.length_a   1.000
_cell.length_b   1.000
_cell.length_c   1.000
_cell.angle_alpha   90.00
_cell.angle_beta   90.00
_cell.angle_gamma   90.00
#
_symmetry.space_group_name_H-M   'P 1'
#
loop_
_entity.id
_entity.type
_entity.pdbx_description
1 polymer ?
#
loop_
_entity_poly.entity_id
_entity_poly.type
_entity_poly.pdbx_seq_one_letter_code
_entity_poly.pdbx_strand_id
1 'polypeptide(L)'
;MFRKVLGLTGAAGLALGLGPALQPAAAAPATGSAVTAACALGLGAFDTASGVNSRVLSATAPPTVGRIMTTPNVYNTPYAVINPTTFTAVPAGNGRTTRSGKVVWGSGYLMESTYTIGSDGKIVGTPVFKRIGNGWGGRFLIQSQYKASPGSAPTRTMLYSQDMYGKFGRWTDVGKGFRNTGYVTGMSTMKSFALIATTPTYDMFLANNRAGGLYTVKIPTSVPLKPIITPVRTSSWQIFEQLIAAPCGKTGSILLGIDRDAKTGYLYAVGHANGASTVIKSLGKVPTTFTDWQHFRFAPAYDPLNGG
;
A
#
# COMPACT_ATOMS: atom_id res chain seq x y z
N MET A 1 -55.24 42.33 14.17
CA MET A 1 -56.07 43.42 13.61
C MET A 1 -55.72 43.59 12.13
N PHE A 2 -56.76 43.69 11.29
CA PHE A 2 -56.80 44.07 9.87
C PHE A 2 -56.10 43.20 8.79
N ARG A 3 -56.95 42.39 8.15
CA ARG A 3 -56.93 42.06 6.71
C ARG A 3 -56.83 43.33 5.85
N LYS A 4 -56.24 43.21 4.65
CA LYS A 4 -56.86 43.68 3.39
C LYS A 4 -56.34 42.92 2.16
N VAL A 5 -57.30 42.62 1.29
CA VAL A 5 -57.28 41.93 -0.01
C VAL A 5 -57.61 42.98 -1.08
N LEU A 6 -57.48 42.58 -2.36
CA LEU A 6 -57.93 43.19 -3.64
C LEU A 6 -56.82 43.93 -4.42
N GLY A 7 -56.68 43.78 -5.75
CA GLY A 7 -57.44 43.03 -6.75
C GLY A 7 -57.22 43.61 -8.17
N LEU A 8 -57.19 42.72 -9.18
CA LEU A 8 -57.49 42.83 -10.63
C LEU A 8 -57.08 44.04 -11.50
N THR A 9 -56.52 43.75 -12.69
CA THR A 9 -57.11 43.89 -14.07
C THR A 9 -56.05 43.48 -15.12
N GLY A 10 -56.28 42.54 -16.05
CA GLY A 10 -56.73 42.77 -17.45
C GLY A 10 -55.53 43.15 -18.37
N ALA A 11 -55.26 42.64 -19.57
CA ALA A 11 -56.03 41.89 -20.56
C ALA A 11 -55.08 41.26 -21.62
N ALA A 12 -55.68 40.56 -22.58
CA ALA A 12 -55.11 39.71 -23.62
C ALA A 12 -54.08 40.34 -24.57
N GLY A 13 -53.18 39.48 -25.06
CA GLY A 13 -52.42 39.66 -26.29
C GLY A 13 -52.03 38.29 -26.85
N LEU A 14 -52.94 37.68 -27.61
CA LEU A 14 -52.64 36.52 -28.45
C LEU A 14 -51.75 36.98 -29.61
N ALA A 15 -50.53 36.45 -29.69
CA ALA A 15 -49.75 36.43 -30.92
C ALA A 15 -49.48 34.97 -31.30
N LEU A 16 -50.22 34.50 -32.30
CA LEU A 16 -49.97 33.25 -33.02
C LEU A 16 -48.78 33.46 -33.96
N GLY A 17 -47.68 32.74 -33.71
CA GLY A 17 -46.49 32.72 -34.55
C GLY A 17 -45.84 31.33 -34.56
N LEU A 18 -46.15 30.57 -35.62
CA LEU A 18 -45.45 29.44 -36.24
C LEU A 18 -44.13 28.91 -35.59
N GLY A 19 -44.20 27.68 -35.05
CA GLY A 19 -43.21 26.56 -35.04
C GLY A 19 -41.72 26.78 -34.68
N PRO A 20 -41.10 25.89 -33.87
CA PRO A 20 -40.89 24.49 -34.29
C PRO A 20 -41.19 23.45 -33.19
N ALA A 21 -41.11 22.19 -33.60
CA ALA A 21 -41.47 20.96 -32.88
C ALA A 21 -41.04 20.89 -31.41
N LEU A 22 -41.97 20.41 -30.57
CA LEU A 22 -41.71 19.85 -29.25
C LEU A 22 -40.67 18.73 -29.36
N GLN A 23 -39.42 19.00 -28.98
CA GLN A 23 -38.47 17.95 -28.62
C GLN A 23 -38.93 17.34 -27.28
N PRO A 24 -39.05 16.00 -27.18
CA PRO A 24 -39.19 15.35 -25.88
C PRO A 24 -37.99 15.74 -25.03
N ALA A 25 -38.25 16.12 -23.78
CA ALA A 25 -37.21 16.33 -22.78
C ALA A 25 -36.29 15.10 -22.77
N ALA A 26 -35.05 15.28 -23.23
CA ALA A 26 -34.03 14.25 -23.15
C ALA A 26 -33.86 13.90 -21.68
N ALA A 27 -34.24 12.67 -21.32
CA ALA A 27 -33.89 12.09 -20.05
C ALA A 27 -32.38 12.29 -19.85
N ALA A 28 -32.02 13.01 -18.79
CA ALA A 28 -30.62 13.15 -18.41
C ALA A 28 -30.04 11.73 -18.30
N PRO A 29 -28.91 11.43 -18.98
CA PRO A 29 -28.31 10.12 -18.88
C PRO A 29 -28.04 9.85 -17.41
N ALA A 30 -28.59 8.75 -16.91
CA ALA A 30 -28.31 8.24 -15.59
C ALA A 30 -26.79 8.25 -15.42
N THR A 31 -26.30 9.12 -14.54
CA THR A 31 -24.89 9.19 -14.16
C THR A 31 -24.51 7.78 -13.74
N GLY A 32 -23.57 7.22 -14.51
CA GLY A 32 -23.26 5.81 -14.54
C GLY A 32 -23.17 5.21 -13.14
N SER A 33 -23.64 3.97 -13.04
CA SER A 33 -23.25 3.06 -11.98
C SER A 33 -21.79 3.29 -11.65
N ALA A 34 -21.50 3.65 -10.39
CA ALA A 34 -20.13 3.76 -9.93
C ALA A 34 -19.44 2.44 -10.25
N VAL A 35 -18.61 2.44 -11.30
CA VAL A 35 -17.69 1.33 -11.54
C VAL A 35 -16.84 1.28 -10.28
N THR A 36 -17.02 0.23 -9.48
CA THR A 36 -16.16 -0.02 -8.33
C THR A 36 -14.73 0.08 -8.84
N ALA A 37 -14.01 1.14 -8.45
CA ALA A 37 -12.68 1.38 -8.98
C ALA A 37 -11.84 0.13 -8.74
N ALA A 38 -11.22 -0.40 -9.81
CA ALA A 38 -10.36 -1.56 -9.67
C ALA A 38 -9.30 -1.25 -8.61
N CYS A 39 -9.08 -2.17 -7.67
CA CYS A 39 -8.06 -2.00 -6.64
C CYS A 39 -6.71 -1.68 -7.27
N ALA A 40 -5.90 -0.87 -6.60
CA ALA A 40 -4.62 -0.43 -7.14
C ALA A 40 -3.51 -0.58 -6.11
N LEU A 41 -2.31 -0.89 -6.60
CA LEU A 41 -1.09 -0.91 -5.82
C LEU A 41 -0.20 0.24 -6.31
N GLY A 42 0.05 1.23 -5.46
CA GLY A 42 1.14 2.19 -5.68
C GLY A 42 2.46 1.47 -5.47
N LEU A 43 3.14 1.09 -6.54
CA LEU A 43 4.42 0.40 -6.49
C LEU A 43 5.55 1.42 -6.47
N GLY A 44 6.38 1.37 -5.42
CA GLY A 44 7.66 2.02 -5.35
C GLY A 44 8.79 1.04 -5.62
N ALA A 45 9.89 1.52 -6.17
CA ALA A 45 11.09 0.74 -6.33
C ALA A 45 12.35 1.61 -6.24
N PHE A 46 13.43 1.03 -5.75
CA PHE A 46 14.74 1.67 -5.80
C PHE A 46 15.47 1.22 -7.07
N ASP A 47 15.90 2.18 -7.87
CA ASP A 47 16.73 1.91 -9.04
C ASP A 47 18.20 1.66 -8.64
N THR A 48 19.03 1.28 -9.61
CA THR A 48 20.45 0.98 -9.38
C THR A 48 21.28 2.20 -8.97
N ALA A 49 20.79 3.43 -9.20
CA ALA A 49 21.40 4.68 -8.79
C ALA A 49 20.84 5.20 -7.45
N SER A 50 20.03 4.40 -6.74
CA SER A 50 19.35 4.79 -5.50
C SER A 50 18.37 5.97 -5.69
N GLY A 51 17.86 6.16 -6.91
CA GLY A 51 16.64 6.91 -7.17
C GLY A 51 15.40 6.09 -6.81
N VAL A 52 14.25 6.76 -6.81
CA VAL A 52 12.95 6.13 -6.52
C VAL A 52 12.05 6.18 -7.73
N ASN A 53 11.75 5.00 -8.27
CA ASN A 53 10.71 4.81 -9.27
C ASN A 53 9.36 4.61 -8.59
N SER A 54 8.30 5.16 -9.20
CA SER A 54 6.94 4.98 -8.75
C SER A 54 5.99 4.77 -9.92
N ARG A 55 5.01 3.89 -9.74
CA ARG A 55 3.96 3.59 -10.72
C ARG A 55 2.74 3.00 -10.02
N VAL A 56 1.62 2.94 -10.72
CA VAL A 56 0.40 2.27 -10.22
C VAL A 56 0.20 0.97 -10.98
N LEU A 57 -0.06 -0.12 -10.26
CA LEU A 57 -0.56 -1.37 -10.85
C LEU A 57 -2.05 -1.48 -10.54
N SER A 58 -2.89 -1.69 -11.55
CA SER A 58 -4.34 -1.85 -11.36
C SER A 58 -4.74 -3.32 -11.44
N ALA A 59 -5.64 -3.73 -10.54
CA ALA A 59 -6.16 -5.09 -10.37
C ALA A 59 -7.20 -5.47 -11.43
N THR A 60 -6.87 -5.30 -12.71
CA THR A 60 -7.66 -5.81 -13.84
C THR A 60 -7.18 -7.22 -14.21
N ALA A 61 -7.93 -7.94 -15.05
CA ALA A 61 -7.53 -9.22 -15.61
C ALA A 61 -7.57 -9.13 -17.15
N PRO A 62 -6.44 -8.93 -17.84
CA PRO A 62 -5.06 -8.87 -17.33
C PRO A 62 -4.75 -7.57 -16.57
N PRO A 63 -3.69 -7.52 -15.73
CA PRO A 63 -3.33 -6.32 -14.97
C PRO A 63 -2.84 -5.20 -15.88
N THR A 64 -3.11 -3.95 -15.52
CA THR A 64 -2.56 -2.78 -16.22
C THR A 64 -1.51 -2.07 -15.38
N VAL A 65 -0.57 -1.43 -16.07
CA VAL A 65 0.57 -0.72 -15.47
C VAL A 65 0.49 0.74 -15.89
N GLY A 66 0.45 1.63 -14.91
CA GLY A 66 0.55 3.07 -15.11
C GLY A 66 1.96 3.51 -15.50
N ARG A 67 2.08 4.77 -15.95
CA ARG A 67 3.37 5.36 -16.31
C ARG A 67 4.34 5.33 -15.13
N ILE A 68 5.62 5.09 -15.43
CA ILE A 68 6.70 5.21 -14.45
C ILE A 68 7.02 6.69 -14.27
N MET A 69 7.11 7.09 -13.01
CA MET A 69 7.66 8.37 -12.57
C MET A 69 8.96 8.08 -11.82
N THR A 70 10.06 8.64 -12.31
CA THR A 70 11.40 8.50 -11.74
C THR A 70 11.75 9.75 -10.95
N THR A 71 12.11 9.56 -9.68
CA THR A 71 12.66 10.61 -8.82
C THR A 71 14.14 10.32 -8.61
N PRO A 72 15.04 10.94 -9.38
CA PRO A 72 16.48 10.73 -9.23
C PRO A 72 17.00 11.41 -7.95
N ASN A 73 18.18 11.00 -7.50
CA ASN A 73 18.95 11.64 -6.42
C ASN A 73 18.19 11.77 -5.08
N VAL A 74 17.29 10.81 -4.78
CA VAL A 74 16.65 10.77 -3.45
C VAL A 74 17.70 10.40 -2.41
N TYR A 75 18.44 9.32 -2.64
CA TYR A 75 19.49 8.87 -1.74
C TYR A 75 20.84 9.00 -2.41
N ASN A 76 21.81 9.57 -1.67
CA ASN A 76 23.16 9.76 -2.19
C ASN A 76 23.94 8.44 -2.12
N THR A 77 24.66 8.12 -3.20
CA THR A 77 25.69 7.08 -3.24
C THR A 77 26.85 7.41 -2.29
N PRO A 78 27.63 6.44 -1.76
CA PRO A 78 27.74 5.04 -2.17
C PRO A 78 26.92 4.05 -1.34
N TYR A 79 26.16 4.51 -0.35
CA TYR A 79 25.49 3.61 0.56
C TYR A 79 24.21 3.05 -0.06
N ALA A 80 24.17 1.73 -0.26
CA ALA A 80 22.95 1.04 -0.66
C ALA A 80 21.87 1.28 0.41
N VAL A 81 20.76 1.88 -0.03
CA VAL A 81 19.50 1.79 0.69
C VAL A 81 19.01 0.37 0.51
N ILE A 82 18.46 -0.27 1.53
CA ILE A 82 17.83 -1.59 1.49
C ILE A 82 16.65 -1.62 2.45
N ASN A 83 15.79 -2.62 2.29
CA ASN A 83 14.66 -2.94 3.15
C ASN A 83 13.79 -1.72 3.48
N PRO A 84 13.13 -1.13 2.47
CA PRO A 84 12.12 -0.11 2.70
C PRO A 84 10.89 -0.73 3.39
N THR A 85 10.30 0.05 4.28
CA THR A 85 8.91 -0.16 4.69
C THR A 85 7.96 0.27 3.57
N THR A 86 6.66 0.15 3.83
CA THR A 86 5.68 1.01 3.14
C THR A 86 6.09 2.48 3.28
N PHE A 87 6.02 3.23 2.19
CA PHE A 87 6.14 4.68 2.22
C PHE A 87 4.74 5.29 2.18
N THR A 88 4.46 6.28 3.02
CA THR A 88 3.30 7.14 2.81
C THR A 88 3.56 8.07 1.63
N ALA A 89 2.51 8.43 0.91
CA ALA A 89 2.50 9.45 -0.13
C ALA A 89 1.30 10.35 0.13
N VAL A 90 1.56 11.58 0.57
CA VAL A 90 0.54 12.52 1.04
C VAL A 90 0.63 13.81 0.23
N PRO A 91 -0.50 14.34 -0.29
CA PRO A 91 -0.51 15.65 -0.95
C PRO A 91 0.04 16.75 -0.03
N ALA A 92 0.93 17.59 -0.56
CA ALA A 92 1.55 18.71 0.15
C ALA A 92 1.11 20.08 -0.42
N GLY A 93 0.03 20.09 -1.22
CA GLY A 93 -0.43 21.28 -1.94
C GLY A 93 0.39 21.60 -3.19
N ASN A 94 -0.11 22.48 -4.06
CA ASN A 94 0.61 22.98 -5.25
C ASN A 94 1.17 21.88 -6.17
N GLY A 95 0.44 20.77 -6.34
CA GLY A 95 0.89 19.63 -7.14
C GLY A 95 2.06 18.84 -6.54
N ARG A 96 2.37 19.05 -5.25
CA ARG A 96 3.46 18.36 -4.54
C ARG A 96 2.95 17.17 -3.74
N THR A 97 3.82 16.19 -3.56
CA THR A 97 3.57 15.00 -2.72
C THR A 97 4.74 14.79 -1.78
N THR A 98 4.48 14.75 -0.47
CA THR A 98 5.46 14.34 0.53
C THR A 98 5.43 12.82 0.67
N ARG A 99 6.60 12.20 0.63
CA ARG A 99 6.80 10.77 0.80
C ARG A 99 7.61 10.52 2.05
N SER A 100 7.12 9.62 2.91
CA SER A 100 7.79 9.28 4.17
C SER A 100 7.77 7.78 4.43
N GLY A 101 8.89 7.24 4.87
CA GLY A 101 9.02 5.81 5.17
C GLY A 101 10.28 5.55 5.97
N LYS A 102 10.59 4.27 6.19
CA LYS A 102 11.85 3.85 6.82
C LYS A 102 12.61 2.95 5.89
N VAL A 103 13.93 3.06 5.94
CA VAL A 103 14.86 2.27 5.15
C VAL A 103 16.04 1.86 6.02
N VAL A 104 16.72 0.80 5.63
CA VAL A 104 18.03 0.47 6.16
C VAL A 104 19.07 1.03 5.21
N TRP A 105 20.08 1.72 5.74
CA TRP A 105 21.10 2.40 4.96
C TRP A 105 22.49 1.94 5.36
N GLY A 106 23.34 1.63 4.36
CA GLY A 106 24.74 1.30 4.55
C GLY A 106 24.93 0.09 5.47
N SER A 107 25.81 0.21 6.46
CA SER A 107 26.15 -0.85 7.42
C SER A 107 25.07 -1.13 8.49
N GLY A 108 23.80 -0.91 8.17
CA GLY A 108 22.68 -1.29 9.02
C GLY A 108 22.04 -0.18 9.84
N TYR A 109 22.06 1.05 9.35
CA TYR A 109 21.38 2.18 9.99
C TYR A 109 19.91 2.20 9.61
N LEU A 110 19.01 2.14 10.59
CA LEU A 110 17.60 2.40 10.34
C LEU A 110 17.40 3.90 10.25
N MET A 111 16.92 4.34 9.11
CA MET A 111 16.73 5.74 8.75
C MET A 111 15.26 5.98 8.49
N GLU A 112 14.70 6.99 9.14
CA GLU A 112 13.48 7.61 8.69
C GLU A 112 13.81 8.53 7.51
N SER A 113 13.11 8.33 6.40
CA SER A 113 13.30 9.03 5.14
C SER A 113 12.07 9.84 4.84
N THR A 114 12.23 11.15 4.61
CA THR A 114 11.17 12.04 4.17
C THR A 114 11.68 12.92 3.03
N TYR A 115 10.93 13.01 1.95
CA TYR A 115 11.24 13.89 0.82
C TYR A 115 9.95 14.34 0.14
N THR A 116 9.99 15.49 -0.53
CA THR A 116 8.85 16.01 -1.28
C THR A 116 9.18 16.03 -2.75
N ILE A 117 8.23 15.65 -3.59
CA ILE A 117 8.35 15.71 -5.04
C ILE A 117 7.31 16.67 -5.64
N GLY A 118 7.66 17.30 -6.75
CA GLY A 118 6.72 18.03 -7.61
C GLY A 118 5.92 17.11 -8.52
N SER A 119 4.98 17.68 -9.26
CA SER A 119 4.17 16.96 -10.27
C SER A 119 5.01 16.41 -11.43
N ASP A 120 6.21 16.96 -11.64
CA ASP A 120 7.21 16.51 -12.59
C ASP A 120 8.07 15.34 -12.06
N GLY A 121 7.83 14.90 -10.83
CA GLY A 121 8.56 13.81 -10.18
C GLY A 121 9.92 14.21 -9.60
N LYS A 122 10.32 15.49 -9.70
CA LYS A 122 11.59 15.98 -9.16
C LYS A 122 11.47 16.33 -7.68
N ILE A 123 12.59 16.21 -6.97
CA ILE A 123 12.68 16.58 -5.56
C ILE A 123 12.48 18.10 -5.41
N VAL A 124 11.67 18.47 -4.42
CA VAL A 124 11.46 19.86 -3.99
C VAL A 124 12.05 20.02 -2.59
N GLY A 125 13.04 20.91 -2.47
CA GLY A 125 13.78 21.13 -1.23
C GLY A 125 14.79 20.01 -0.95
N THR A 126 15.23 19.92 0.31
CA THR A 126 16.24 18.94 0.73
C THR A 126 15.56 17.72 1.36
N PRO A 127 15.80 16.50 0.87
CA PRO A 127 15.40 15.28 1.56
C PRO A 127 15.94 15.22 2.99
N VAL A 128 15.11 14.76 3.92
CA VAL A 128 15.45 14.63 5.34
C VAL A 128 15.62 13.15 5.67
N PHE A 129 16.77 12.82 6.27
CA PHE A 129 17.09 11.48 6.74
C PHE A 129 17.46 11.53 8.22
N LYS A 130 16.66 10.88 9.06
CA LYS A 130 16.90 10.82 10.50
C LYS A 130 17.26 9.39 10.89
N ARG A 131 18.46 9.22 11.44
CA ARG A 131 18.87 7.93 12.03
C ARG A 131 18.07 7.67 13.30
N ILE A 132 17.43 6.51 13.36
CA ILE A 132 16.56 6.09 14.47
C ILE A 132 16.92 4.70 15.02
N GLY A 133 17.93 4.04 14.46
CA GLY A 133 18.42 2.76 14.97
C GLY A 133 19.65 2.25 14.26
N ASN A 134 20.27 1.21 14.84
CA ASN A 134 21.48 0.53 14.37
C ASN A 134 21.29 -0.98 14.39
N GLY A 135 22.12 -1.72 13.65
CA GLY A 135 22.12 -3.18 13.64
C GLY A 135 20.98 -3.78 12.81
N TRP A 136 20.45 -3.03 11.84
CA TRP A 136 19.46 -3.51 10.88
C TRP A 136 20.17 -4.06 9.64
N GLY A 137 19.52 -4.88 8.83
CA GLY A 137 20.19 -5.45 7.64
C GLY A 137 19.75 -6.84 7.22
N GLY A 138 18.67 -7.38 7.81
CA GLY A 138 18.08 -8.64 7.37
C GLY A 138 17.45 -8.57 5.98
N ARG A 139 16.57 -9.53 5.64
CA ARG A 139 16.03 -9.65 4.27
C ARG A 139 14.83 -8.76 3.95
N PHE A 140 14.18 -8.22 4.97
CA PHE A 140 13.00 -7.38 4.84
C PHE A 140 12.86 -6.48 6.07
N LEU A 141 12.14 -5.39 5.89
CA LEU A 141 11.68 -4.50 6.95
C LEU A 141 10.23 -4.16 6.67
N ILE A 142 9.34 -4.48 7.60
CA ILE A 142 7.90 -4.25 7.42
C ILE A 142 7.41 -3.41 8.58
N GLN A 143 6.73 -2.31 8.25
CA GLN A 143 6.08 -1.46 9.24
C GLN A 143 4.60 -1.81 9.32
N SER A 144 4.14 -2.10 10.54
CA SER A 144 2.73 -2.14 10.90
C SER A 144 2.37 -0.87 11.65
N GLN A 145 1.28 -0.24 11.25
CA GLN A 145 0.72 0.93 11.94
C GLN A 145 -0.76 0.69 12.16
N TYR A 146 -1.14 0.55 13.43
CA TYR A 146 -2.55 0.49 13.81
C TYR A 146 -3.00 1.89 14.24
N LYS A 147 -4.09 2.36 13.60
CA LYS A 147 -4.79 3.60 13.92
C LYS A 147 -6.18 3.24 14.40
N ALA A 148 -6.62 3.82 15.52
CA ALA A 148 -7.97 3.58 16.02
C ALA A 148 -9.05 4.30 15.19
N SER A 149 -8.67 5.34 14.44
CA SER A 149 -9.57 6.05 13.53
C SER A 149 -8.78 6.75 12.41
N PRO A 150 -9.41 7.14 11.29
CA PRO A 150 -8.74 7.75 10.15
C PRO A 150 -7.89 8.99 10.47
N GLY A 151 -8.34 9.81 11.42
CA GLY A 151 -7.68 11.07 11.81
C GLY A 151 -6.69 10.95 12.97
N SER A 152 -6.58 9.79 13.63
CA SER A 152 -5.70 9.65 14.79
C SER A 152 -4.25 9.43 14.38
N ALA A 153 -3.33 9.83 15.26
CA ALA A 153 -1.98 9.27 15.24
C ALA A 153 -2.06 7.72 15.37
N PRO A 154 -1.08 6.98 14.83
CA PRO A 154 -0.98 5.55 15.10
C PRO A 154 -0.92 5.30 16.62
N THR A 155 -1.82 4.48 17.15
CA THR A 155 -1.77 4.07 18.56
C THR A 155 -0.72 2.98 18.77
N ARG A 156 -0.30 2.31 17.70
CA ARG A 156 0.79 1.35 17.69
C ARG A 156 1.55 1.42 16.38
N THR A 157 2.86 1.55 16.47
CA THR A 157 3.79 1.34 15.35
C THR A 157 4.75 0.21 15.71
N MET A 158 4.85 -0.78 14.82
CA MET A 158 5.74 -1.92 14.96
C MET A 158 6.58 -2.09 13.70
N LEU A 159 7.83 -2.53 13.88
CA LEU A 159 8.69 -2.99 12.81
C LEU A 159 8.90 -4.50 12.96
N TYR A 160 8.83 -5.19 11.83
CA TYR A 160 9.16 -6.59 11.70
C TYR A 160 10.34 -6.72 10.76
N SER A 161 11.38 -7.37 11.22
CA SER A 161 12.61 -7.57 10.47
C SER A 161 13.19 -8.92 10.79
N GLN A 162 13.98 -9.43 9.86
CA GLN A 162 14.95 -10.47 10.19
C GLN A 162 16.19 -9.81 10.79
N ASP A 163 16.76 -10.41 11.85
CA ASP A 163 18.10 -10.04 12.31
C ASP A 163 19.18 -10.67 11.40
N MET A 164 20.45 -10.36 11.68
CA MET A 164 21.59 -10.90 10.92
C MET A 164 21.72 -12.43 11.02
N TYR A 165 21.11 -13.06 12.03
CA TYR A 165 21.14 -14.51 12.27
C TYR A 165 19.91 -15.22 11.71
N GLY A 166 19.08 -14.52 10.95
CA GLY A 166 17.89 -15.11 10.33
C GLY A 166 16.67 -15.18 11.25
N LYS A 167 16.70 -14.63 12.48
CA LYS A 167 15.56 -14.65 13.39
C LYS A 167 14.60 -13.53 13.06
N PHE A 168 13.32 -13.87 12.96
CA PHE A 168 12.25 -12.90 12.76
C PHE A 168 11.94 -12.22 14.09
N GLY A 169 12.10 -10.91 14.18
CA GLY A 169 11.84 -10.13 15.38
C GLY A 169 10.73 -9.10 15.21
N ARG A 170 10.19 -8.65 16.35
CA ARG A 170 9.26 -7.51 16.43
C ARG A 170 9.87 -6.40 17.28
N TRP A 171 9.98 -5.22 16.70
CA TRP A 171 10.34 -4.01 17.41
C TRP A 171 9.13 -3.10 17.55
N THR A 172 8.89 -2.58 18.75
CA THR A 172 7.78 -1.66 19.02
C THR A 172 8.33 -0.26 19.19
N ASP A 173 7.65 0.72 18.61
CA ASP A 173 7.95 2.13 18.82
C ASP A 173 7.65 2.52 20.27
N VAL A 174 8.64 3.10 20.94
CA VAL A 174 8.55 3.60 22.33
C VAL A 174 8.74 5.13 22.38
N GLY A 175 8.52 5.83 21.27
CA GLY A 175 8.59 7.29 21.13
C GLY A 175 10.01 7.85 20.98
N LYS A 176 11.01 7.19 21.56
CA LYS A 176 12.44 7.55 21.43
C LYS A 176 13.20 6.65 20.44
N GLY A 177 12.53 5.66 19.87
CA GLY A 177 13.13 4.65 19.00
C GLY A 177 12.38 3.32 19.05
N PHE A 178 13.01 2.29 18.51
CA PHE A 178 12.41 0.95 18.39
C PHE A 178 13.03 -0.03 19.38
N ARG A 179 12.22 -0.56 20.30
CA ARG A 179 12.64 -1.59 21.26
C ARG A 179 12.28 -2.98 20.74
N ASN A 180 13.23 -3.92 20.74
CA ASN A 180 12.92 -5.32 20.47
C ASN A 180 12.00 -5.87 21.57
N THR A 181 10.85 -6.41 21.16
CA THR A 181 9.81 -6.94 22.05
C THR A 181 9.64 -8.44 21.94
N GLY A 182 10.48 -9.11 21.16
CA GLY A 182 10.53 -10.56 21.07
C GLY A 182 10.84 -11.07 19.67
N TYR A 183 11.30 -12.31 19.62
CA TYR A 183 11.50 -13.06 18.40
C TYR A 183 10.35 -14.04 18.18
N VAL A 184 10.05 -14.28 16.91
CA VAL A 184 9.04 -15.20 16.44
C VAL A 184 9.77 -16.47 15.98
N THR A 185 9.49 -17.59 16.61
CA THR A 185 10.08 -18.88 16.28
C THR A 185 9.43 -19.48 15.03
N GLY A 186 10.11 -20.43 14.37
CA GLY A 186 9.57 -21.15 13.20
C GLY A 186 9.55 -20.37 11.87
N MET A 187 10.19 -19.19 11.81
CA MET A 187 10.18 -18.32 10.62
C MET A 187 11.40 -18.44 9.72
N SER A 188 12.37 -19.31 10.04
CA SER A 188 13.64 -19.41 9.29
C SER A 188 13.47 -19.88 7.84
N THR A 189 12.40 -20.61 7.54
CA THR A 189 12.11 -21.14 6.19
C THR A 189 11.35 -20.15 5.31
N MET A 190 10.85 -19.05 5.88
CA MET A 190 10.07 -18.06 5.15
C MET A 190 10.97 -17.26 4.20
N LYS A 191 10.48 -17.02 2.99
CA LYS A 191 11.20 -16.34 1.92
C LYS A 191 10.85 -14.86 1.89
N SER A 192 9.57 -14.51 1.97
CA SER A 192 9.10 -13.12 2.01
C SER A 192 7.76 -13.01 2.77
N PHE A 193 7.40 -11.77 3.12
CA PHE A 193 6.21 -11.45 3.92
C PHE A 193 5.51 -10.21 3.34
N ALA A 194 4.19 -10.23 3.31
CA ALA A 194 3.34 -9.08 2.98
C ALA A 194 2.31 -8.86 4.09
N LEU A 195 2.28 -7.67 4.69
CA LEU A 195 1.30 -7.30 5.71
C LEU A 195 -0.07 -7.11 5.06
N ILE A 196 -1.09 -7.84 5.54
CA ILE A 196 -2.46 -7.80 4.98
C ILE A 196 -3.52 -7.37 5.99
N ALA A 197 -3.19 -7.36 7.29
CA ALA A 197 -4.11 -6.97 8.36
C ALA A 197 -3.34 -6.33 9.53
N THR A 198 -3.93 -5.29 10.12
CA THR A 198 -3.43 -4.62 11.33
C THR A 198 -4.61 -4.35 12.24
N THR A 199 -4.64 -4.99 13.40
CA THR A 199 -5.77 -4.89 14.36
C THR A 199 -5.26 -4.47 15.73
N PRO A 200 -6.11 -4.16 16.73
CA PRO A 200 -5.64 -3.89 18.09
C PRO A 200 -4.81 -5.03 18.71
N THR A 201 -5.13 -6.29 18.38
CA THR A 201 -4.61 -7.47 19.08
C THR A 201 -3.63 -8.31 18.27
N TYR A 202 -3.53 -8.10 16.96
CA TYR A 202 -2.59 -8.81 16.10
C TYR A 202 -2.30 -8.07 14.79
N ASP A 203 -1.18 -8.45 14.19
CA ASP A 203 -0.86 -8.17 12.79
C ASP A 203 -0.88 -9.49 12.01
N MET A 204 -1.34 -9.47 10.76
CA MET A 204 -1.40 -10.65 9.90
C MET A 204 -0.64 -10.44 8.60
N PHE A 205 0.15 -11.45 8.24
CA PHE A 205 0.93 -11.47 7.02
C PHE A 205 0.51 -12.63 6.12
N LEU A 206 0.68 -12.46 4.81
CA LEU A 206 0.91 -13.57 3.90
C LEU A 206 2.41 -13.79 3.76
N ALA A 207 2.86 -15.04 3.91
CA ALA A 207 4.27 -15.40 3.81
C ALA A 207 4.43 -16.65 2.95
N ASN A 208 5.35 -16.61 2.00
CA ASN A 208 5.76 -17.79 1.26
C ASN A 208 7.03 -18.40 1.87
N ASN A 209 7.18 -19.71 1.78
CA ASN A 209 8.40 -20.41 2.20
C ASN A 209 9.20 -20.92 0.99
N ARG A 210 10.43 -21.37 1.25
CA ARG A 210 11.32 -21.93 0.20
C ARG A 210 10.81 -23.24 -0.42
N ALA A 211 9.94 -23.96 0.30
CA ALA A 211 9.33 -25.20 -0.19
C ALA A 211 8.08 -24.96 -1.07
N GLY A 212 7.63 -23.71 -1.22
CA GLY A 212 6.55 -23.33 -2.11
C GLY A 212 5.18 -23.15 -1.47
N GLY A 213 5.06 -23.32 -0.16
CA GLY A 213 3.83 -23.02 0.56
C GLY A 213 3.62 -21.52 0.75
N LEU A 214 2.35 -21.11 0.78
CA LEU A 214 1.87 -19.81 1.21
C LEU A 214 1.09 -19.98 2.51
N TYR A 215 1.38 -19.13 3.49
CA TYR A 215 0.81 -19.21 4.84
C TYR A 215 0.28 -17.85 5.26
N THR A 216 -0.77 -17.85 6.08
CA THR A 216 -1.04 -16.71 6.95
C THR A 216 -0.17 -16.83 8.19
N VAL A 217 0.48 -15.73 8.57
CA VAL A 217 1.21 -15.61 9.83
C VAL A 217 0.53 -14.55 10.66
N LYS A 218 -0.19 -14.96 11.70
CA LYS A 218 -0.86 -14.06 12.65
C LYS A 218 0.04 -13.88 13.87
N ILE A 219 0.52 -12.66 14.09
CA ILE A 219 1.41 -12.33 15.20
C ILE A 219 0.61 -11.50 16.22
N PRO A 220 0.36 -12.02 17.43
CA PRO A 220 -0.34 -11.25 18.45
C PRO A 220 0.49 -10.04 18.88
N THR A 221 -0.16 -8.98 19.38
CA THR A 221 0.50 -7.78 19.90
C THR A 221 0.99 -7.96 21.34
N SER A 222 0.43 -8.92 22.07
CA SER A 222 0.82 -9.27 23.43
C SER A 222 2.19 -9.97 23.51
N VAL A 223 2.66 -10.15 24.74
CA VAL A 223 3.82 -10.96 25.12
C VAL A 223 3.29 -12.10 26.01
N PRO A 224 3.74 -13.35 25.83
CA PRO A 224 4.75 -13.84 24.89
C PRO A 224 4.30 -13.80 23.41
N LEU A 225 5.23 -13.58 22.49
CA LEU A 225 4.96 -13.64 21.04
C LEU A 225 4.76 -15.09 20.60
N LYS A 226 3.50 -15.54 20.55
CA LYS A 226 3.12 -16.86 20.02
C LYS A 226 2.41 -16.69 18.68
N PRO A 227 3.12 -16.80 17.54
CA PRO A 227 2.48 -16.68 16.23
C PRO A 227 1.55 -17.87 15.96
N ILE A 228 0.49 -17.64 15.19
CA ILE A 228 -0.33 -18.70 14.59
C ILE A 228 -0.01 -18.72 13.11
N ILE A 229 0.44 -19.87 12.61
CA ILE A 229 0.78 -20.09 11.21
C ILE A 229 -0.25 -21.04 10.63
N THR A 230 -0.93 -20.64 9.55
CA THR A 230 -1.95 -21.46 8.91
C THR A 230 -1.65 -21.58 7.43
N PRO A 231 -1.57 -22.80 6.88
CA PRO A 231 -1.40 -22.99 5.44
C PRO A 231 -2.57 -22.40 4.64
N VAL A 232 -2.24 -21.69 3.57
CA VAL A 232 -3.19 -21.18 2.57
C VAL A 232 -3.09 -21.97 1.28
N ARG A 233 -1.86 -22.17 0.80
CA ARG A 233 -1.51 -23.08 -0.31
C ARG A 233 -0.25 -23.83 0.08
N THR A 234 -0.11 -25.06 -0.37
CA THR A 234 1.03 -25.92 0.01
C THR A 234 2.14 -25.92 -1.04
N SER A 235 1.91 -25.38 -2.24
CA SER A 235 2.88 -25.36 -3.33
C SER A 235 2.70 -24.15 -4.28
N SER A 236 3.66 -23.96 -5.19
CA SER A 236 3.66 -22.98 -6.29
C SER A 236 4.00 -21.54 -5.93
N TRP A 237 4.31 -21.24 -4.67
CA TRP A 237 4.69 -19.90 -4.23
C TRP A 237 6.20 -19.71 -4.03
N GLN A 238 7.02 -20.74 -4.29
CA GLN A 238 8.47 -20.69 -4.06
C GLN A 238 9.18 -19.72 -5.00
N ILE A 239 8.60 -19.41 -6.16
CA ILE A 239 9.20 -18.57 -7.18
C ILE A 239 9.27 -17.09 -6.79
N PHE A 240 8.50 -16.65 -5.79
CA PHE A 240 8.45 -15.24 -5.42
C PHE A 240 9.51 -14.89 -4.35
N GLU A 241 10.48 -14.06 -4.67
CA GLU A 241 11.44 -13.50 -3.70
C GLU A 241 10.84 -12.33 -2.91
N GLN A 242 9.74 -11.74 -3.39
CA GLN A 242 9.07 -10.65 -2.72
C GLN A 242 7.55 -10.71 -2.88
N LEU A 243 6.85 -10.48 -1.77
CA LEU A 243 5.40 -10.27 -1.73
C LEU A 243 5.12 -8.83 -1.29
N ILE A 244 4.22 -8.14 -1.97
CA ILE A 244 3.74 -6.80 -1.62
C ILE A 244 2.22 -6.80 -1.68
N ALA A 245 1.56 -6.35 -0.62
CA ALA A 245 0.11 -6.29 -0.55
C ALA A 245 -0.40 -4.87 -0.34
N ALA A 246 -1.60 -4.59 -0.83
CA ALA A 246 -2.35 -3.38 -0.55
C ALA A 246 -3.83 -3.74 -0.31
N PRO A 247 -4.60 -2.91 0.43
CA PRO A 247 -6.01 -3.20 0.69
C PRO A 247 -6.80 -3.24 -0.63
N CYS A 248 -7.76 -4.16 -0.70
CA CYS A 248 -8.64 -4.29 -1.86
C CYS A 248 -10.03 -4.73 -1.42
N GLY A 249 -11.00 -3.82 -1.53
CA GLY A 249 -12.34 -4.02 -0.97
C GLY A 249 -12.34 -3.97 0.56
N LYS A 250 -13.40 -4.50 1.19
CA LYS A 250 -13.61 -4.40 2.64
C LYS A 250 -12.72 -5.33 3.47
N THR A 251 -12.44 -6.53 2.96
CA THR A 251 -11.75 -7.60 3.70
C THR A 251 -10.65 -8.29 2.89
N GLY A 252 -10.41 -7.81 1.67
CA GLY A 252 -9.47 -8.40 0.72
C GLY A 252 -8.17 -7.62 0.62
N SER A 253 -7.25 -8.17 -0.15
CA SER A 253 -5.98 -7.55 -0.52
C SER A 253 -5.68 -7.81 -1.98
N ILE A 254 -5.04 -6.85 -2.63
CA ILE A 254 -4.27 -7.14 -3.82
C ILE A 254 -2.89 -7.62 -3.38
N LEU A 255 -2.36 -8.67 -4.01
CA LEU A 255 -1.05 -9.22 -3.72
C LEU A 255 -0.23 -9.27 -5.00
N LEU A 256 0.94 -8.65 -4.99
CA LEU A 256 1.96 -8.75 -6.01
C LEU A 256 3.03 -9.73 -5.54
N GLY A 257 3.24 -10.81 -6.31
CA GLY A 257 4.39 -11.68 -6.19
C GLY A 257 5.43 -11.33 -7.25
N ILE A 258 6.66 -11.05 -6.84
CA ILE A 258 7.78 -10.72 -7.72
C ILE A 258 8.76 -11.89 -7.73
N ASP A 259 8.99 -12.42 -8.93
CA ASP A 259 10.08 -13.35 -9.25
C ASP A 259 11.26 -12.50 -9.75
N ARG A 260 12.27 -12.34 -8.90
CA ARG A 260 13.48 -11.56 -9.17
C ARG A 260 14.39 -12.24 -10.18
N ASP A 261 14.41 -13.57 -10.20
CA ASP A 261 15.28 -14.34 -11.08
C ASP A 261 14.80 -14.20 -12.54
N ALA A 262 13.50 -14.35 -12.77
CA ALA A 262 12.87 -14.15 -14.07
C ALA A 262 12.56 -12.66 -14.36
N LYS A 263 12.71 -11.77 -13.38
CA LYS A 263 12.37 -10.34 -13.45
C LYS A 263 10.90 -10.09 -13.82
N THR A 264 10.01 -10.97 -13.33
CA THR A 264 8.56 -10.93 -13.61
C THR A 264 7.76 -10.68 -12.34
N GLY A 265 6.51 -10.23 -12.51
CA GLY A 265 5.57 -10.08 -11.41
C GLY A 265 4.19 -10.61 -11.79
N TYR A 266 3.48 -11.12 -10.80
CA TYR A 266 2.13 -11.66 -10.94
C TYR A 266 1.21 -11.04 -9.89
N LEU A 267 0.03 -10.63 -10.33
CA LEU A 267 -0.94 -9.94 -9.48
C LEU A 267 -2.08 -10.89 -9.12
N TYR A 268 -2.50 -10.84 -7.87
CA TYR A 268 -3.56 -11.68 -7.33
C TYR A 268 -4.57 -10.84 -6.56
N ALA A 269 -5.85 -11.14 -6.70
CA ALA A 269 -6.87 -10.71 -5.77
C ALA A 269 -7.01 -11.77 -4.68
N VAL A 270 -6.77 -11.38 -3.44
CA VAL A 270 -6.84 -12.25 -2.26
C VAL A 270 -8.04 -11.84 -1.42
N GLY A 271 -8.92 -12.78 -1.12
CA GLY A 271 -10.05 -12.56 -0.23
C GLY A 271 -9.64 -12.49 1.23
N HIS A 272 -10.62 -12.60 2.11
CA HIS A 272 -10.35 -12.74 3.54
C HIS A 272 -9.50 -13.97 3.83
N ALA A 273 -8.40 -13.79 4.56
CA ALA A 273 -7.45 -14.86 4.82
C ALA A 273 -7.93 -15.77 5.96
N ASN A 274 -8.32 -17.00 5.62
CA ASN A 274 -8.91 -17.99 6.52
C ASN A 274 -8.36 -19.41 6.25
N GLY A 275 -7.04 -19.51 6.04
CA GLY A 275 -6.36 -20.78 5.76
C GLY A 275 -6.63 -21.28 4.33
N ALA A 276 -6.85 -22.58 4.16
CA ALA A 276 -7.05 -23.19 2.84
C ALA A 276 -8.23 -22.60 2.05
N SER A 277 -9.27 -22.14 2.76
CA SER A 277 -10.47 -21.51 2.18
C SER A 277 -10.22 -20.09 1.64
N THR A 278 -9.01 -19.55 1.79
CA THR A 278 -8.69 -18.21 1.29
C THR A 278 -8.82 -18.22 -0.24
N VAL A 279 -9.72 -17.38 -0.75
CA VAL A 279 -9.88 -17.18 -2.18
C VAL A 279 -8.66 -16.43 -2.70
N ILE A 280 -7.96 -17.01 -3.67
CA ILE A 280 -6.86 -16.36 -4.39
C ILE A 280 -7.16 -16.48 -5.87
N LYS A 281 -7.47 -15.35 -6.50
CA LYS A 281 -7.70 -15.25 -7.94
C LYS A 281 -6.46 -14.65 -8.60
N SER A 282 -5.83 -15.42 -9.49
CA SER A 282 -4.79 -14.88 -10.37
C SER A 282 -5.41 -13.84 -11.31
N LEU A 283 -4.78 -12.67 -11.37
CA LEU A 283 -5.14 -11.62 -12.33
C LEU A 283 -4.23 -11.67 -13.56
N GLY A 284 -3.11 -12.39 -13.48
CA GLY A 284 -2.16 -12.61 -14.56
C GLY A 284 -0.78 -11.99 -14.30
N LYS A 285 0.10 -12.18 -15.28
CA LYS A 285 1.43 -11.55 -15.31
C LYS A 285 1.27 -10.04 -15.51
N VAL A 286 1.98 -9.25 -14.72
CA VAL A 286 2.01 -7.79 -14.86
C VAL A 286 2.82 -7.46 -16.12
N PRO A 287 2.31 -6.60 -17.03
CA PRO A 287 2.99 -6.28 -18.30
C PRO A 287 4.14 -5.28 -18.10
N THR A 288 5.11 -5.64 -17.26
CA THR A 288 6.36 -4.90 -17.03
C THR A 288 7.45 -5.86 -16.55
N THR A 289 8.70 -5.42 -16.70
CA THR A 289 9.87 -6.06 -16.07
C THR A 289 10.13 -5.45 -14.70
N PHE A 290 10.59 -6.29 -13.76
CA PHE A 290 10.98 -5.93 -12.40
C PHE A 290 12.50 -5.96 -12.26
N THR A 291 13.19 -4.99 -12.87
CA THR A 291 14.68 -4.89 -12.85
C THR A 291 15.22 -4.08 -11.67
N ASP A 292 14.38 -3.26 -11.05
CA ASP A 292 14.75 -2.51 -9.86
C ASP A 292 15.10 -3.48 -8.72
N TRP A 293 16.14 -3.17 -7.94
CA TRP A 293 16.74 -4.16 -7.04
C TRP A 293 15.88 -4.41 -5.78
N GLN A 294 15.01 -3.46 -5.40
CA GLN A 294 14.01 -3.67 -4.36
C GLN A 294 12.75 -2.85 -4.57
N HIS A 295 11.62 -3.49 -4.29
CA HIS A 295 10.29 -2.91 -4.44
C HIS A 295 9.63 -2.68 -3.08
N PHE A 296 8.65 -1.79 -3.02
CA PHE A 296 7.81 -1.50 -1.86
C PHE A 296 6.49 -0.92 -2.32
N ARG A 297 5.59 -0.60 -1.37
CA ARG A 297 4.34 0.09 -1.69
C ARG A 297 4.35 1.53 -1.19
N PHE A 298 3.76 2.40 -1.98
CA PHE A 298 3.24 3.68 -1.53
C PHE A 298 1.82 3.49 -0.99
N ALA A 299 1.51 4.15 0.12
CA ALA A 299 0.22 4.13 0.76
C ALA A 299 -0.24 5.56 1.10
N PRO A 300 -1.55 5.82 1.19
CA PRO A 300 -2.06 7.08 1.75
C PRO A 300 -1.68 7.25 3.23
N ALA A 301 -1.90 8.46 3.79
CA ALA A 301 -1.67 8.75 5.21
C ALA A 301 -2.50 7.87 6.16
N TYR A 302 -3.70 7.49 5.71
CA TYR A 302 -4.54 6.50 6.37
C TYR A 302 -4.74 5.33 5.43
N ASP A 303 -4.20 4.19 5.83
CA ASP A 303 -4.11 2.97 5.04
C ASP A 303 -4.61 1.80 5.88
N PRO A 304 -5.94 1.69 6.07
CA PRO A 304 -6.52 0.59 6.82
C PRO A 304 -6.30 -0.69 6.03
N LEU A 305 -5.35 -1.50 6.48
CA LEU A 305 -5.31 -2.91 6.13
C LEU A 305 -6.46 -3.64 6.84
N ASN A 306 -6.77 -4.85 6.42
CA ASN A 306 -7.94 -5.57 6.94
C ASN A 306 -7.98 -5.57 8.47
N GLY A 307 -9.13 -5.19 9.05
CA GLY A 307 -9.30 -5.12 10.51
C GLY A 307 -8.74 -3.88 11.20
N GLY A 308 -8.42 -2.81 10.45
CA GLY A 308 -8.11 -1.46 10.93
C GLY A 308 -9.11 -0.40 10.45
#